data_AF-A0A7K1Z1G1-F1
#
_entry.id   AF-A0A7K1Z1G1-F1
#
_cell.length_a   1.000
_cell.length_b   1.000
_cell.length_c   1.000
_cell.angle_alpha   90.00
_cell.angle_beta   90.00
_cell.angle_gamma   90.00
#
_symmetry.space_group_name_H-M   'P 1'
#
loop_
_entity.id
_entity.type
_entity.pdbx_description
1 polymer ?
#
loop_
_entity_poly.entity_id
_entity_poly.type
_entity_poly.pdbx_seq_one_letter_code
_entity_poly.pdbx_strand_id
1 'polypeptide(L)'
;MRDKVEVPEGSDKKMDVVLSAAPSADVTVTISGHAGTDLTPSPTSLTFTPANWNTDQPVMLTAVQDIDFVDDLVNLTLTANGGGYVDLVKTVALTIVDDDAPSDVMLRLKASPDRVEEGNMVTLTATLSSALPAAVTVSLTATPGDPPTEPNDYGPLPE
;
A
#
# COMPACT_ATOMS: atom_id res chain seq x y z
N MET A 1 12.40 -10.47 -22.03
CA MET A 1 11.79 -9.30 -21.37
C MET A 1 11.29 -9.74 -20.00
N ARG A 2 12.12 -9.57 -18.98
CA ARG A 2 11.80 -9.76 -17.55
C ARG A 2 12.62 -8.73 -16.77
N ASP A 3 12.41 -7.45 -17.06
CA ASP A 3 13.05 -6.35 -16.33
C ASP A 3 12.00 -5.65 -15.43
N LYS A 4 11.14 -6.42 -14.78
CA LYS A 4 10.19 -5.92 -13.77
C LYS A 4 10.89 -6.06 -12.41
N VAL A 5 11.10 -4.95 -11.72
CA VAL A 5 11.62 -4.96 -10.34
C VAL A 5 10.44 -4.83 -9.40
N GLU A 6 10.33 -5.75 -8.44
CA GLU A 6 9.30 -5.72 -7.41
C GLU A 6 9.92 -5.32 -6.07
N VAL A 7 9.29 -4.36 -5.40
CA VAL A 7 9.66 -3.81 -4.10
C VAL A 7 8.43 -3.90 -3.20
N PRO A 8 8.41 -4.74 -2.16
CA PRO A 8 7.29 -4.74 -1.22
C PRO A 8 7.17 -3.39 -0.53
N GLU A 9 5.95 -2.99 -0.19
CA GLU A 9 5.73 -1.84 0.67
C GLU A 9 6.46 -1.94 2.02
N GLY A 10 6.79 -0.77 2.58
CA GLY A 10 7.54 -0.64 3.83
C GLY A 10 8.95 -1.25 3.81
N SER A 11 9.46 -1.65 2.64
CA SER A 11 10.68 -2.44 2.50
C SER A 11 11.71 -1.82 1.54
N ASP A 12 12.95 -2.29 1.69
CA ASP A 12 14.07 -1.91 0.84
C ASP A 12 14.42 -2.99 -0.20
N LYS A 13 14.82 -2.57 -1.41
CA LYS A 13 15.32 -3.44 -2.47
C LYS A 13 16.56 -2.86 -3.14
N LYS A 14 17.60 -3.69 -3.29
CA LYS A 14 18.83 -3.32 -4.02
C LYS A 14 18.65 -3.46 -5.53
N MET A 15 19.02 -2.42 -6.27
CA MET A 15 19.19 -2.42 -7.72
C MET A 15 20.66 -2.14 -8.05
N ASP A 16 21.31 -3.03 -8.80
CA ASP A 16 22.70 -2.83 -9.23
C ASP A 16 22.73 -2.15 -10.61
N VAL A 17 23.60 -1.15 -10.76
CA VAL A 17 23.84 -0.42 -12.01
C VAL A 17 25.28 -0.63 -12.45
N VAL A 18 25.46 -0.91 -13.74
CA VAL A 18 26.78 -1.14 -14.36
C VAL A 18 26.78 -0.63 -15.79
N LEU A 19 27.92 -0.18 -16.30
CA LEU A 19 28.07 0.18 -17.70
C LEU A 19 28.40 -1.06 -18.54
N SER A 20 27.90 -1.11 -19.77
CA SER A 20 28.16 -2.24 -20.69
C SER A 20 29.51 -2.17 -21.39
N ALA A 21 30.15 -0.99 -21.42
CA ALA A 21 31.45 -0.78 -22.03
C ALA A 21 32.30 0.23 -21.24
N ALA A 22 33.62 0.04 -21.30
CA ALA A 22 34.60 0.95 -20.70
C ALA A 22 34.46 2.37 -21.28
N PRO A 23 34.22 3.39 -20.44
CA PRO A 23 34.16 4.76 -20.91
C PRO A 23 35.57 5.36 -21.12
N SER A 24 35.68 6.42 -21.91
CA SER A 24 36.94 7.13 -22.14
C SER A 24 37.31 8.14 -21.04
N ALA A 25 36.35 8.46 -20.18
CA ALA A 25 36.45 9.38 -19.04
C ALA A 25 35.31 9.05 -18.06
N ASP A 26 35.15 9.84 -17.00
CA ASP A 26 34.05 9.62 -16.06
C ASP A 26 32.67 9.79 -16.72
N VAL A 27 31.74 8.94 -16.30
CA VAL A 27 30.33 8.95 -16.71
C VAL A 27 29.48 9.17 -15.47
N THR A 28 28.61 10.16 -15.52
CA THR A 28 27.59 10.37 -14.49
C THR A 28 26.29 9.73 -14.95
N VAL A 29 25.73 8.85 -14.12
CA VAL A 29 24.39 8.28 -14.31
C VAL A 29 23.45 8.91 -13.30
N THR A 30 22.44 9.65 -13.78
CA THR A 30 21.40 10.24 -12.93
C THR A 30 20.13 9.41 -12.96
N ILE A 31 19.44 9.33 -11.82
CA ILE A 31 18.18 8.59 -11.65
C ILE A 31 17.06 9.61 -11.44
N SER A 32 15.98 9.48 -12.20
CA SER A 32 14.81 10.36 -12.18
C SER A 32 13.51 9.56 -12.32
N GLY A 33 12.36 10.23 -12.25
CA GLY A 33 11.04 9.57 -12.36
C GLY A 33 10.48 9.03 -11.03
N HIS A 34 11.13 9.37 -9.91
CA HIS A 34 10.72 8.97 -8.54
C HIS A 34 10.05 10.12 -7.75
N ALA A 35 9.91 11.31 -8.35
CA ALA A 35 9.35 12.46 -7.65
C ALA A 35 7.81 12.33 -7.58
N GLY A 36 7.27 12.37 -6.36
CA GLY A 36 5.83 12.21 -6.12
C GLY A 36 5.33 10.77 -6.20
N THR A 37 6.24 9.80 -6.16
CA THR A 37 5.94 8.36 -6.04
C THR A 37 6.32 7.85 -4.66
N ASP A 38 5.78 6.72 -4.26
CA ASP A 38 6.12 6.05 -2.99
C ASP A 38 7.45 5.28 -3.00
N LEU A 39 8.27 5.50 -4.04
CA LEU A 39 9.62 4.96 -4.16
C LEU A 39 10.70 6.04 -3.99
N THR A 40 11.66 5.80 -3.11
CA THR A 40 12.84 6.66 -2.92
C THR A 40 14.14 5.90 -3.26
N PRO A 41 14.80 6.22 -4.38
CA PRO A 41 16.13 5.69 -4.71
C PRO A 41 17.26 6.44 -4.00
N SER A 42 18.29 5.73 -3.54
CA SER A 42 19.49 6.32 -2.93
C SER A 42 20.76 5.49 -3.25
N PRO A 43 21.82 6.09 -3.83
CA PRO A 43 21.89 7.49 -4.29
C PRO A 43 21.11 7.72 -5.61
N THR A 44 20.80 8.98 -5.94
CA THR A 44 20.17 9.37 -7.21
C THR A 44 21.17 9.72 -8.32
N SER A 45 22.47 9.68 -8.03
CA SER A 45 23.54 9.88 -8.98
C SER A 45 24.69 8.92 -8.70
N LEU A 46 25.20 8.28 -9.74
CA LEU A 46 26.35 7.38 -9.71
C LEU A 46 27.44 7.92 -10.63
N THR A 47 28.71 7.67 -10.29
CA THR A 47 29.85 8.04 -11.12
C THR A 47 30.62 6.78 -11.48
N PHE A 48 30.73 6.51 -12.78
CA PHE A 48 31.52 5.41 -13.32
C PHE A 48 32.80 5.95 -13.95
N THR A 49 33.93 5.33 -13.64
CA THR A 49 35.25 5.67 -14.19
C THR A 49 35.74 4.59 -15.14
N PRO A 50 36.80 4.83 -15.94
CA PRO A 50 37.42 3.79 -16.76
C PRO A 50 37.97 2.58 -15.96
N ALA A 51 38.24 2.73 -14.66
CA ALA A 51 38.65 1.63 -13.77
C ALA A 51 37.45 0.93 -13.09
N ASN A 52 36.36 1.68 -13.02
CA ASN A 52 35.05 1.48 -12.43
C ASN A 52 33.95 0.67 -13.10
N TRP A 53 33.89 0.84 -14.42
CA TRP A 53 32.66 0.76 -15.21
C TRP A 53 31.95 -0.58 -15.19
N ASN A 54 32.71 -1.66 -14.97
CA ASN A 54 32.26 -3.04 -14.94
C ASN A 54 32.05 -3.57 -13.51
N THR A 55 32.07 -2.70 -12.51
CA THR A 55 31.72 -3.04 -11.13
C THR A 55 30.31 -2.56 -10.83
N ASP A 56 29.47 -3.44 -10.30
CA ASP A 56 28.11 -3.12 -9.89
C ASP A 56 28.13 -2.03 -8.81
N GLN A 57 27.46 -0.91 -9.10
CA GLN A 57 27.21 0.15 -8.12
C GLN A 57 25.76 0.02 -7.61
N PRO A 58 25.57 -0.18 -6.30
CA PRO A 58 24.24 -0.42 -5.75
C PRO A 58 23.45 0.89 -5.60
N VAL A 59 22.16 0.80 -5.88
CA VAL A 59 21.13 1.79 -5.56
C VAL A 59 20.14 1.10 -4.64
N MET A 60 19.91 1.67 -3.46
CA MET A 60 18.86 1.22 -2.56
C MET A 60 17.55 1.87 -2.99
N LEU A 61 16.50 1.06 -3.14
CA LEU A 61 15.14 1.50 -3.42
C LEU A 61 14.31 1.28 -2.17
N THR A 62 13.79 2.34 -1.57
CA THR A 62 12.92 2.27 -0.39
C THR A 62 11.48 2.54 -0.82
N ALA A 63 10.57 1.61 -0.55
CA ALA A 63 9.13 1.81 -0.73
C ALA A 63 8.49 2.32 0.57
N VAL A 64 7.64 3.33 0.45
CA VAL A 64 6.80 3.81 1.55
C VAL A 64 5.64 2.82 1.73
N GLN A 65 5.23 2.59 2.97
CA GLN A 65 4.01 1.86 3.28
C GLN A 65 2.81 2.81 3.24
N ASP A 66 1.71 2.41 2.61
CA ASP A 66 0.43 3.08 2.80
C ASP A 66 -0.68 2.16 3.34
N ILE A 67 -1.94 2.41 2.99
CA ILE A 67 -3.11 1.68 3.51
C ILE A 67 -4.14 1.36 2.41
N ASP A 68 -3.80 1.61 1.15
CA ASP A 68 -4.66 1.26 0.05
C ASP A 68 -4.57 -0.26 -0.23
N PHE A 69 -5.08 -0.74 -1.34
CA PHE A 69 -5.11 -2.19 -1.63
C PHE A 69 -4.61 -2.46 -3.07
N VAL A 70 -3.71 -1.60 -3.56
CA VAL A 70 -3.36 -1.50 -4.98
C VAL A 70 -1.86 -1.42 -5.17
N ASP A 71 -1.32 -2.37 -5.94
CA ASP A 71 0.05 -2.29 -6.46
C ASP A 71 0.31 -0.97 -7.20
N ASP A 72 1.43 -0.34 -6.87
CA ASP A 72 1.83 0.93 -7.43
C ASP A 72 2.88 0.78 -8.53
N LEU A 73 2.81 1.59 -9.59
CA LEU A 73 3.72 1.50 -10.74
C LEU A 73 4.64 2.71 -10.86
N VAL A 74 5.95 2.46 -10.82
CA VAL A 74 7.00 3.50 -10.92
C VAL A 74 7.89 3.24 -12.12
N ASN A 75 8.20 4.29 -12.90
CA ASN A 75 9.14 4.22 -14.01
C ASN A 75 10.37 5.08 -13.71
N LEU A 76 11.47 4.44 -13.31
CA LEU A 76 12.74 5.14 -13.13
C LEU A 76 13.43 5.35 -14.48
N THR A 77 13.92 6.56 -14.70
CA THR A 77 14.70 6.92 -15.87
C THR A 77 16.14 7.19 -15.47
N LEU A 78 17.05 6.36 -16.00
CA LEU A 78 18.49 6.48 -15.83
C LEU A 78 19.08 7.17 -17.06
N THR A 79 19.82 8.25 -16.85
CA THR A 79 20.49 9.00 -17.93
C THR A 79 21.99 9.01 -17.71
N ALA A 80 22.74 8.43 -18.64
CA ALA A 80 24.20 8.37 -18.58
C ALA A 80 24.85 9.43 -19.50
N ASN A 81 25.78 10.19 -18.94
CA ASN A 81 26.45 11.30 -19.62
C ASN A 81 27.95 11.35 -19.29
N GLY A 82 28.78 11.50 -20.33
CA GLY A 82 30.24 11.58 -20.21
C GLY A 82 30.95 10.36 -20.77
N GLY A 83 32.29 10.42 -20.90
CA GLY A 83 33.11 9.25 -21.26
C GLY A 83 32.74 8.50 -22.55
N GLY A 84 32.09 9.17 -23.51
CA GLY A 84 31.59 8.56 -24.76
C GLY A 84 30.10 8.16 -24.73
N TYR A 85 29.45 8.23 -23.56
CA TYR A 85 27.99 8.14 -23.41
C TYR A 85 27.39 9.53 -23.59
N VAL A 86 26.43 9.65 -24.52
CA VAL A 86 25.79 10.91 -24.89
C VAL A 86 24.28 10.77 -24.67
N ASP A 87 23.79 11.26 -23.53
CA ASP A 87 22.39 11.20 -23.10
C ASP A 87 21.76 9.82 -23.32
N LEU A 88 22.50 8.77 -22.94
CA LEU A 88 21.98 7.41 -23.06
C LEU A 88 20.92 7.22 -21.97
N VAL A 89 19.67 7.01 -22.39
CA VAL A 89 18.53 6.84 -21.51
C VAL A 89 18.11 5.37 -21.41
N LYS A 90 17.87 4.90 -20.19
CA LYS A 90 17.26 3.61 -19.90
C LYS A 90 16.12 3.78 -18.91
N THR A 91 14.97 3.19 -19.21
CA THR A 91 13.83 3.13 -18.28
C THR A 91 13.78 1.76 -17.62
N VAL A 92 13.51 1.76 -16.32
CA VAL A 92 13.25 0.57 -15.50
C VAL A 92 11.83 0.70 -14.96
N ALA A 93 10.99 -0.30 -15.24
CA ALA A 93 9.64 -0.36 -14.70
C ALA A 93 9.66 -1.16 -13.39
N LEU A 94 9.09 -0.57 -12.35
CA LEU A 94 8.98 -1.14 -11.02
C LEU A 94 7.53 -1.26 -10.59
N THR A 95 7.27 -2.25 -9.77
CA THR A 95 6.02 -2.37 -9.03
C THR A 95 6.32 -2.34 -7.54
N ILE A 96 5.71 -1.38 -6.85
CA ILE A 96 5.57 -1.42 -5.41
C ILE A 96 4.44 -2.41 -5.13
N VAL A 97 4.75 -3.48 -4.41
CA VAL A 97 3.81 -4.58 -4.18
C VAL A 97 3.09 -4.32 -2.89
N ASP A 98 1.78 -4.13 -2.99
CA ASP A 98 0.86 -3.91 -1.88
C ASP A 98 0.83 -5.16 -0.97
N ASP A 99 0.89 -4.93 0.33
CA ASP A 99 0.74 -5.97 1.35
C ASP A 99 -0.48 -5.77 2.25
N ASP A 100 -1.29 -4.76 1.98
CA ASP A 100 -2.55 -4.53 2.64
C ASP A 100 -3.65 -5.41 2.06
N ALA A 101 -4.63 -5.72 2.91
CA ALA A 101 -5.79 -6.47 2.51
C ALA A 101 -7.03 -5.87 3.17
N PRO A 102 -8.19 -5.89 2.49
CA PRO A 102 -9.43 -5.51 3.14
C PRO A 102 -9.60 -6.37 4.39
N SER A 103 -9.69 -5.70 5.54
CA SER A 103 -9.90 -6.39 6.81
C SER A 103 -11.23 -7.15 6.73
N ASP A 104 -11.21 -8.48 6.86
CA ASP A 104 -12.41 -9.35 6.84
C ASP A 104 -13.21 -9.24 8.15
N VAL A 105 -13.48 -7.99 8.56
CA VAL A 105 -14.19 -7.68 9.79
C VAL A 105 -15.68 -7.87 9.56
N MET A 106 -16.21 -8.97 10.08
CA MET A 106 -17.63 -9.25 10.08
C MET A 106 -18.31 -8.66 11.30
N LEU A 107 -19.41 -7.94 11.08
CA LEU A 107 -20.36 -7.57 12.14
C LEU A 107 -21.40 -8.67 12.31
N ARG A 108 -21.51 -9.22 13.52
CA ARG A 108 -22.58 -10.14 13.91
C ARG A 108 -23.47 -9.49 14.96
N LEU A 109 -24.77 -9.55 14.74
CA LEU A 109 -25.79 -9.12 15.71
C LEU A 109 -26.46 -10.34 16.31
N LYS A 110 -26.59 -10.35 17.64
CA LYS A 110 -27.42 -11.33 18.36
C LYS A 110 -28.36 -10.60 19.31
N ALA A 111 -29.61 -11.05 19.34
CA ALA A 111 -30.59 -10.65 20.33
C ALA A 111 -30.76 -11.78 21.34
N SER A 112 -30.83 -11.45 22.63
CA SER A 112 -31.16 -12.42 23.68
C SER A 112 -31.91 -11.74 24.84
N PRO A 113 -33.02 -12.30 25.34
CA PRO A 113 -33.73 -13.46 24.77
C PRO A 113 -34.42 -13.13 23.42
N ASP A 114 -34.76 -14.16 22.65
CA ASP A 114 -35.47 -14.06 21.36
C ASP A 114 -36.98 -13.78 21.53
N ARG A 115 -37.50 -14.00 22.75
CA ARG A 115 -38.85 -13.65 23.17
C ARG A 115 -38.80 -12.99 24.54
N VAL A 116 -39.58 -11.93 24.69
CA VAL A 116 -39.64 -11.12 25.89
C VAL A 116 -41.10 -10.86 26.23
N GLU A 117 -41.47 -11.00 27.50
CA GLU A 117 -42.79 -10.55 27.98
C GLU A 117 -42.78 -9.03 28.12
N GLU A 118 -43.94 -8.40 27.90
CA GLU A 118 -44.11 -6.94 28.01
C GLU A 118 -43.48 -6.37 29.29
N GLY A 119 -42.77 -5.25 29.15
CA GLY A 119 -42.08 -4.58 30.26
C GLY A 119 -40.68 -5.13 30.58
N ASN A 120 -40.21 -6.19 29.91
CA ASN A 120 -38.85 -6.69 30.04
C ASN A 120 -37.94 -6.24 28.88
N MET A 121 -36.62 -6.35 29.08
CA MET A 121 -35.61 -5.92 28.11
C MET A 121 -35.05 -7.07 27.27
N VAL A 122 -34.73 -6.77 26.01
CA VAL A 122 -33.88 -7.61 25.15
C VAL A 122 -32.50 -6.97 25.06
N THR A 123 -31.44 -7.77 25.18
CA THR A 123 -30.08 -7.30 24.95
C THR A 123 -29.69 -7.57 23.50
N LEU A 124 -29.29 -6.52 22.79
CA LEU A 124 -28.62 -6.62 21.49
C LEU A 124 -27.11 -6.62 21.71
N THR A 125 -26.43 -7.66 21.24
CA THR A 125 -24.97 -7.75 21.26
C THR A 125 -24.47 -7.67 19.83
N ALA A 126 -23.66 -6.63 19.56
CA ALA A 126 -22.87 -6.50 18.34
C ALA A 126 -21.45 -7.04 18.59
N THR A 127 -20.96 -7.89 17.70
CA THR A 127 -19.60 -8.43 17.79
C THR A 127 -18.91 -8.28 16.46
N LEU A 128 -17.73 -7.64 16.47
CA LEU A 128 -16.81 -7.60 15.34
C LEU A 128 -15.90 -8.83 15.39
N SER A 129 -15.59 -9.43 14.24
CA SER A 129 -14.67 -10.57 14.17
C SER A 129 -13.22 -10.22 14.52
N SER A 130 -12.86 -8.94 14.51
CA SER A 130 -11.57 -8.41 14.94
C SER A 130 -11.68 -6.96 15.44
N ALA A 131 -10.64 -6.48 16.13
CA ALA A 131 -10.55 -5.08 16.52
C ALA A 131 -10.25 -4.20 15.30
N LEU A 132 -10.84 -3.02 15.25
CA LEU A 132 -10.62 -2.03 14.19
C LEU A 132 -9.60 -0.96 14.64
N PRO A 133 -8.77 -0.44 13.72
CA PRO A 133 -7.80 0.61 14.04
C PRO A 133 -8.46 1.98 14.30
N ALA A 134 -9.73 2.14 13.91
CA ALA A 134 -10.53 3.35 14.14
C ALA A 134 -11.95 3.01 14.61
N ALA A 135 -12.61 3.98 15.26
CA ALA A 135 -13.98 3.84 15.71
C ALA A 135 -14.95 3.75 14.52
N VAL A 136 -15.92 2.84 14.60
CA VAL A 136 -16.99 2.66 13.61
C VAL A 136 -18.34 2.81 14.29
N THR A 137 -19.25 3.56 13.68
CA THR A 137 -20.62 3.73 14.14
C THR A 137 -21.52 2.67 13.51
N VAL A 138 -22.26 1.92 14.33
CA VAL A 138 -23.29 0.97 13.88
C VAL A 138 -24.67 1.56 14.19
N SER A 139 -25.45 1.87 13.15
CA SER A 139 -26.83 2.35 13.32
C SER A 139 -27.79 1.17 13.46
N LEU A 140 -28.58 1.16 14.54
CA LEU A 140 -29.64 0.18 14.77
C LEU A 140 -30.99 0.79 14.39
N THR A 141 -31.79 0.07 13.61
CA THR A 141 -33.17 0.43 13.31
C THR A 141 -34.08 -0.71 13.74
N ALA A 142 -35.03 -0.44 14.64
CA ALA A 142 -36.11 -1.36 14.96
C ALA A 142 -37.30 -1.11 14.02
N THR A 143 -37.87 -2.18 13.47
CA THR A 143 -39.09 -2.14 12.65
C THR A 143 -40.16 -3.00 13.32
N PRO A 144 -41.42 -2.51 13.43
CA PRO A 144 -42.52 -3.31 13.97
C PRO A 144 -42.71 -4.62 13.20
N GLY A 145 -43.07 -5.69 13.93
CA GLY A 145 -43.43 -6.98 13.34
C GLY A 145 -44.85 -6.99 12.73
N ASP A 146 -45.26 -8.15 12.20
CA ASP A 146 -46.61 -8.43 11.70
C ASP A 146 -47.24 -9.59 12.51
N PRO A 147 -48.42 -9.42 13.14
CA PRO A 147 -49.24 -8.20 13.22
C PRO A 147 -48.51 -7.07 13.97
N PRO A 148 -48.86 -5.79 13.70
CA PRO A 148 -48.17 -4.65 14.28
C PRO A 148 -48.19 -4.77 15.80
N THR A 149 -47.00 -4.84 16.39
CA THR A 149 -46.79 -4.56 17.81
C THR A 149 -47.34 -3.17 18.12
N GLU A 150 -48.15 -3.03 19.16
CA GLU A 150 -48.75 -1.76 19.56
C GLU A 150 -47.64 -0.74 19.87
N PRO A 151 -47.89 0.59 19.74
CA PRO A 151 -46.87 1.62 19.93
C PRO A 151 -46.16 1.61 21.30
N ASN A 152 -46.66 0.87 22.29
CA ASN A 152 -46.12 0.69 23.63
C ASN A 152 -45.31 -0.61 23.81
N ASP A 153 -45.17 -1.44 22.78
CA ASP A 153 -44.49 -2.74 22.85
C ASP A 153 -42.96 -2.64 22.73
N TYR A 154 -42.43 -1.49 22.31
CA TYR A 154 -41.00 -1.21 22.27
C TYR A 154 -40.69 0.19 22.79
N GLY A 155 -39.65 0.30 23.61
CA GLY A 155 -39.09 1.58 24.07
C GLY A 155 -38.17 2.23 23.02
N PRO A 156 -37.81 3.52 23.19
CA PRO A 156 -36.80 4.14 22.36
C PRO A 156 -35.47 3.39 22.48
N LEU A 157 -34.74 3.26 21.36
CA LEU A 157 -33.36 2.76 21.40
C LEU A 157 -32.50 3.76 22.18
N PRO A 158 -31.58 3.31 23.05
CA PRO A 158 -30.62 4.22 23.68
C PRO A 158 -29.71 4.84 22.61
N GLU A 159 -29.41 6.15 22.78
CA GLU A 159 -28.43 6.89 21.96
C GLU A 159 -26.99 6.38 22.15
#